data_AF-D9VN71-F1
#
_entry.id   AF-D9VN71-F1
#
_cell.length_a   1.000
_cell.length_b   1.000
_cell.length_c   1.000
_cell.angle_alpha   90.00
_cell.angle_beta   90.00
_cell.angle_gamma   90.00
#
_symmetry.space_group_name_H-M   'P 1'
#
loop_
_entity.id
_entity.type
_entity.pdbx_description
1 polymer ?
#
loop_
_entity_poly.entity_id
_entity_poly.type
_entity_poly.pdbx_seq_one_letter_code
_entity_poly.pdbx_strand_id
1 'polypeptide(L)'
;PPGGPGVAEPPRGPWWRSVPGVATAAVALVAVVTLVVVLTRPGGGGGGTPQVAAAEVFLQPAAEPGRDPFTESSAAKQATPPPESPPQGTAAPTAPAGTRSVSGSSPGLYGGTKDVASCDVEQQITALTSQPAKNAAFASALGLRPGAVAGYLRALTPV
;
A
#
# COMPACT_ATOMS: atom_id res chain seq x y z
N PRO A 1 78.41 17.68 -63.86
CA PRO A 1 77.24 17.96 -62.97
C PRO A 1 76.00 17.18 -63.45
N PRO A 2 74.99 16.88 -62.61
CA PRO A 2 74.91 16.80 -61.14
C PRO A 2 74.65 15.33 -60.69
N GLY A 3 74.74 14.89 -59.43
CA GLY A 3 74.24 15.48 -58.19
C GLY A 3 72.76 15.07 -57.98
N GLY A 4 72.51 13.92 -57.36
CA GLY A 4 71.17 13.46 -56.98
C GLY A 4 71.09 13.21 -55.46
N PRO A 5 70.11 13.80 -54.74
CA PRO A 5 70.17 13.96 -53.29
C PRO A 5 69.66 12.74 -52.50
N GLY A 6 70.14 12.64 -51.26
CA GLY A 6 69.95 11.53 -50.34
C GLY A 6 68.51 11.26 -49.90
N VAL A 7 68.26 9.99 -49.61
CA VAL A 7 67.04 9.54 -48.94
C VAL A 7 67.29 9.63 -47.43
N ALA A 8 66.75 10.66 -46.79
CA ALA A 8 66.73 10.74 -45.34
C ALA A 8 65.62 9.82 -44.81
N GLU A 9 65.99 8.77 -44.07
CA GLU A 9 65.04 7.96 -43.33
C GLU A 9 64.56 8.77 -42.11
N PRO A 10 63.24 8.96 -41.90
CA PRO A 10 62.76 9.71 -40.75
C PRO A 10 63.00 8.91 -39.45
N PRO A 11 63.41 9.56 -38.35
CA PRO A 11 63.58 8.86 -37.07
C PRO A 11 62.21 8.34 -36.60
N ARG A 12 62.15 7.02 -36.31
CA ARG A 12 61.02 6.40 -35.62
C ARG A 12 60.96 6.94 -34.19
N GLY A 13 60.13 7.96 -33.99
CA GLY A 13 59.86 8.53 -32.67
C GLY A 13 59.13 7.52 -31.76
N PRO A 14 59.29 7.60 -30.44
CA PRO A 14 58.69 6.65 -29.50
C PRO A 14 57.15 6.75 -29.46
N TRP A 15 56.50 5.60 -29.66
CA TRP A 15 55.05 5.31 -29.71
C TRP A 15 54.16 5.76 -28.52
N TRP A 16 54.70 6.41 -27.48
CA TRP A 16 53.96 6.72 -26.24
C TRP A 16 53.61 8.20 -26.04
N ARG A 17 53.65 9.03 -27.10
CA ARG A 17 53.40 10.50 -27.01
C ARG A 17 52.11 10.97 -27.69
N SER A 18 51.02 10.22 -27.58
CA SER A 18 49.68 10.66 -28.01
C SER A 18 48.64 10.57 -26.88
N VAL A 19 48.92 11.27 -25.78
CA VAL A 19 48.06 11.33 -24.58
C VAL A 19 47.17 12.61 -24.48
N PRO A 20 46.69 13.23 -25.58
CA PRO A 20 45.46 14.03 -25.49
C PRO A 20 44.23 13.29 -26.04
N GLY A 21 44.40 12.42 -27.04
CA GLY A 21 43.27 11.82 -27.79
C GLY A 21 42.51 10.72 -27.05
N VAL A 22 43.20 9.92 -26.22
CA VAL A 22 42.55 8.82 -25.47
C VAL A 22 41.75 9.36 -24.28
N ALA A 23 42.25 10.41 -23.63
CA ALA A 23 41.54 11.08 -22.55
C ALA A 23 40.28 11.81 -23.06
N THR A 24 40.35 12.49 -24.22
CA THR A 24 39.18 13.11 -24.83
C THR A 24 38.17 12.09 -25.34
N ALA A 25 38.63 10.96 -25.91
CA ALA A 25 37.74 9.88 -26.32
C ALA A 25 37.01 9.25 -25.13
N ALA A 26 37.70 9.01 -24.01
CA ALA A 26 37.08 8.49 -22.79
C ALA A 26 36.05 9.46 -22.19
N VAL A 27 36.37 10.76 -22.12
CA VAL A 27 35.45 11.80 -21.63
C VAL A 27 34.23 11.93 -22.56
N ALA A 28 34.42 11.87 -23.88
CA ALA A 28 33.34 11.91 -24.84
C ALA A 28 32.42 10.68 -24.70
N LEU A 29 32.99 9.49 -24.49
CA LEU A 29 32.22 8.26 -24.32
C LEU A 29 31.41 8.31 -23.01
N VAL A 30 32.00 8.77 -21.91
CA VAL A 30 31.29 8.99 -20.64
C VAL A 30 30.16 10.01 -20.83
N ALA A 31 30.42 11.14 -21.50
CA ALA A 31 29.40 12.14 -21.78
C ALA A 31 28.23 11.56 -22.60
N VAL A 32 28.53 10.79 -23.65
CA VAL A 32 27.50 10.12 -24.47
C VAL A 32 26.71 9.09 -23.64
N VAL A 33 27.37 8.26 -22.82
CA VAL A 33 26.67 7.31 -21.95
C VAL A 33 25.80 8.04 -20.94
N THR A 34 26.30 9.10 -20.30
CA THR A 34 25.48 9.90 -19.37
C THR A 34 24.29 10.54 -20.07
N LEU A 35 24.46 11.05 -21.29
CA LEU A 35 23.39 11.63 -22.09
C LEU A 35 22.33 10.57 -22.44
N VAL A 36 22.75 9.40 -22.92
CA VAL A 36 21.84 8.29 -23.21
C VAL A 36 21.07 7.89 -21.95
N VAL A 37 21.76 7.67 -20.83
CA VAL A 37 21.11 7.31 -19.56
C VAL A 37 20.13 8.38 -19.08
N VAL A 38 20.44 9.66 -19.26
CA VAL A 38 19.54 10.76 -18.88
C VAL A 38 18.33 10.82 -19.82
N LEU A 39 18.53 10.67 -21.12
CA LEU A 39 17.47 10.79 -22.13
C LEU A 39 16.60 9.53 -22.24
N THR A 40 17.11 8.35 -21.91
CA THR A 40 16.35 7.08 -21.92
C THR A 40 15.82 6.68 -20.56
N ARG A 41 16.03 7.49 -19.51
CA ARG A 41 15.31 7.31 -18.24
C ARG A 41 13.82 7.59 -18.49
N PRO A 42 12.92 6.62 -18.26
CA PRO A 42 11.50 6.88 -18.30
C PRO A 42 11.16 7.77 -17.09
N GLY A 43 11.07 9.08 -17.34
CA GLY A 43 10.66 10.10 -16.38
C GLY A 43 11.78 11.03 -15.90
N GLY A 44 11.63 12.32 -16.16
CA GLY A 44 12.38 13.35 -15.44
C GLY A 44 12.71 14.63 -16.21
N GLY A 45 11.73 15.24 -16.88
CA GLY A 45 11.86 16.62 -17.33
C GLY A 45 11.69 17.59 -16.15
N GLY A 46 12.69 18.43 -15.92
CA GLY A 46 12.56 19.72 -15.23
C GLY A 46 12.50 19.68 -13.70
N GLY A 47 13.35 20.48 -13.06
CA GLY A 47 13.32 20.74 -11.62
C GLY A 47 11.98 21.35 -11.19
N GLY A 48 11.06 20.48 -10.80
CA GLY A 48 9.94 20.76 -9.91
C GLY A 48 10.04 19.78 -8.75
N THR A 49 9.60 20.20 -7.58
CA THR A 49 9.43 19.35 -6.39
C THR A 49 8.99 17.93 -6.77
N PRO A 50 9.52 16.86 -6.13
CA PRO A 50 9.05 15.51 -6.40
C PRO A 50 7.55 15.48 -6.14
N GLN A 51 6.79 15.49 -7.24
CA GLN A 51 5.37 15.23 -7.23
C GLN A 51 5.31 13.77 -6.85
N VAL A 52 5.01 13.49 -5.58
CA VAL A 52 4.59 12.15 -5.18
C VAL A 52 3.41 11.85 -6.09
N ALA A 53 3.60 10.96 -7.06
CA ALA A 53 2.51 10.51 -7.92
C ALA A 53 1.39 10.09 -6.98
N ALA A 54 0.26 10.80 -7.05
CA ALA A 54 -0.88 10.49 -6.20
C ALA A 54 -1.22 9.02 -6.45
N ALA A 55 -1.02 8.17 -5.45
CA ALA A 55 -1.47 6.79 -5.53
C ALA A 55 -2.99 6.85 -5.74
N GLU A 56 -3.47 6.45 -6.92
CA GLU A 56 -4.89 6.41 -7.19
C GLU A 56 -5.55 5.40 -6.25
N VAL A 57 -6.49 5.88 -5.44
CA VAL A 57 -7.27 5.04 -4.52
C VAL A 57 -8.48 4.53 -5.29
N PHE A 58 -8.50 3.23 -5.56
CA PHE A 58 -9.67 2.56 -6.11
C PHE A 58 -10.61 2.14 -4.98
N LEU A 59 -11.88 2.52 -5.09
CA LEU A 59 -12.90 2.08 -4.14
C LEU A 59 -13.26 0.63 -4.45
N GLN A 60 -13.12 -0.24 -3.43
CA GLN A 60 -13.62 -1.60 -3.48
C GLN A 60 -14.99 -1.67 -2.79
N PRO A 61 -15.97 -2.42 -3.33
CA PRO A 61 -17.25 -2.60 -2.66
C PRO A 61 -17.06 -3.18 -1.25
N ALA A 62 -17.78 -2.67 -0.26
CA ALA A 62 -17.71 -3.17 1.12
C ALA A 62 -18.19 -4.63 1.25
N ALA A 63 -19.01 -5.09 0.30
CA ALA A 63 -19.49 -6.47 0.26
C ALA A 63 -18.59 -7.42 -0.54
N GLU A 64 -17.46 -6.95 -1.07
CA GLU A 64 -16.54 -7.77 -1.85
C GLU A 64 -15.84 -8.80 -0.95
N PRO A 65 -16.04 -10.12 -1.14
CA PRO A 65 -15.45 -11.15 -0.26
C PRO A 65 -13.92 -11.21 -0.31
N GLY A 66 -13.34 -10.73 -1.42
CA GLY A 66 -11.91 -10.83 -1.68
C GLY A 66 -11.46 -12.25 -2.04
N ARG A 67 -10.15 -12.44 -2.13
CA ARG A 67 -9.55 -13.72 -2.50
C ARG A 67 -9.49 -14.64 -1.28
N ASP A 68 -9.99 -15.87 -1.46
CA ASP A 68 -9.97 -16.94 -0.46
C ASP A 68 -10.59 -16.54 0.90
N PRO A 69 -11.89 -16.13 0.94
CA PRO A 69 -12.53 -15.73 2.18
C PRO A 69 -12.60 -16.90 3.17
N PHE A 70 -12.30 -16.63 4.45
CA PHE A 70 -12.33 -17.65 5.50
C PHE A 70 -13.74 -18.18 5.79
N THR A 71 -14.77 -17.39 5.47
CA THR A 71 -16.19 -17.75 5.62
C THR A 71 -17.03 -17.04 4.56
N GLU A 72 -18.23 -17.56 4.31
CA GLU A 72 -19.30 -16.78 3.66
C GLU A 72 -19.62 -15.52 4.46
N SER A 73 -20.11 -14.47 3.79
CA SER A 73 -20.52 -13.23 4.46
C SER A 73 -21.78 -13.44 5.28
N SER A 74 -21.78 -12.92 6.52
CA SER A 74 -22.96 -12.81 7.39
C SER A 74 -23.53 -11.40 7.43
N ALA A 75 -23.08 -10.49 6.56
CA ALA A 75 -23.62 -9.14 6.51
C ALA A 75 -25.10 -9.18 6.11
N ALA A 76 -25.94 -8.42 6.80
CA ALA A 76 -27.33 -8.26 6.40
C ALA A 76 -27.36 -7.59 5.02
N LYS A 77 -28.24 -8.05 4.11
CA LYS A 77 -28.32 -7.53 2.73
C LYS A 77 -28.76 -6.06 2.64
N GLN A 78 -29.30 -5.53 3.73
CA GLN A 78 -29.81 -4.16 3.77
C GLN A 78 -28.64 -3.21 4.02
N ALA A 79 -28.51 -2.19 3.16
CA ALA A 79 -27.49 -1.16 3.34
C ALA A 79 -27.78 -0.41 4.65
N THR A 80 -27.03 -0.73 5.71
CA THR A 80 -26.93 0.18 6.85
C THR A 80 -26.41 1.51 6.28
N PRO A 81 -27.09 2.64 6.53
CA PRO A 81 -26.61 3.93 6.06
C PRO A 81 -25.15 4.10 6.49
N PRO A 82 -24.30 4.71 5.64
CA PRO A 82 -22.89 4.91 5.97
C PRO A 82 -22.79 5.57 7.34
N PRO A 83 -21.83 5.15 8.18
CA PRO A 83 -21.72 5.67 9.53
C PRO A 83 -21.69 7.19 9.50
N GLU A 84 -22.41 7.83 10.42
CA GLU A 84 -22.25 9.26 10.64
C GLU A 84 -20.77 9.56 10.86
N SER A 85 -20.31 10.71 10.37
CA SER A 85 -18.91 11.09 10.46
C SER A 85 -18.40 10.90 11.88
N PRO A 86 -17.20 10.30 12.07
CA PRO A 86 -16.69 9.99 13.40
C PRO A 86 -16.69 11.24 14.26
N PRO A 87 -16.99 11.11 15.57
CA PRO A 87 -17.09 12.25 16.47
C PRO A 87 -15.83 13.12 16.39
N GLN A 88 -16.03 14.43 16.21
CA GLN A 88 -14.93 15.39 16.20
C GLN A 88 -14.31 15.43 17.59
N GLY A 89 -13.14 14.80 17.76
CA GLY A 89 -12.44 14.87 19.04
C GLY A 89 -11.93 16.28 19.35
N THR A 90 -11.65 16.53 20.62
CA THR A 90 -11.02 17.77 21.06
C THR A 90 -9.51 17.55 21.10
N ALA A 91 -8.72 18.50 20.59
CA ALA A 91 -7.29 18.50 20.84
C ALA A 91 -7.10 18.82 22.33
N ALA A 92 -6.58 17.87 23.11
CA ALA A 92 -6.24 18.16 24.49
C ALA A 92 -4.99 19.08 24.50
N PRO A 93 -4.97 20.15 25.31
CA PRO A 93 -3.87 21.13 25.30
C PRO A 93 -2.50 20.53 25.69
N THR A 94 -2.46 19.31 26.22
CA THR A 94 -1.25 18.60 26.65
C THR A 94 -0.95 17.36 25.79
N ALA A 95 -1.75 17.07 24.76
CA ALA A 95 -1.52 15.93 23.88
C ALA A 95 -0.31 16.21 22.95
N PRO A 96 0.59 15.23 22.73
CA PRO A 96 1.59 15.32 21.68
C PRO A 96 0.91 15.66 20.36
N ALA A 97 1.48 16.61 19.60
CA ALA A 97 0.94 17.04 18.32
C ALA A 97 0.59 15.82 17.45
N GLY A 98 -0.67 15.71 17.04
CA GLY A 98 -1.18 14.60 16.23
C GLY A 98 -2.02 13.55 16.98
N THR A 99 -2.16 13.64 18.31
CA THR A 99 -3.08 12.76 19.06
C THR A 99 -4.33 13.49 19.52
N ARG A 100 -5.50 12.90 19.23
CA ARG A 100 -6.83 13.43 19.55
C ARG A 100 -7.52 12.48 20.51
N SER A 101 -7.95 13.01 21.66
CA SER A 101 -8.76 12.25 22.61
C SER A 101 -10.24 12.33 22.23
N VAL A 102 -10.94 11.20 22.27
CA VAL A 102 -12.40 11.09 22.10
C VAL A 102 -12.94 10.22 23.23
N SER A 103 -14.13 10.52 23.75
CA SER A 103 -14.78 9.62 24.71
C SER A 103 -15.11 8.31 24.04
N GLY A 104 -14.76 7.17 24.65
CA GLY A 104 -15.12 5.85 24.13
C GLY A 104 -16.64 5.70 23.94
N SER A 105 -17.44 6.35 24.78
CA SER A 105 -18.91 6.32 24.65
C SER A 105 -19.49 7.30 23.63
N SER A 106 -18.66 8.02 22.87
CA SER A 106 -19.16 8.98 21.88
C SER A 106 -19.97 8.25 20.79
N PRO A 107 -21.22 8.69 20.52
CA PRO A 107 -22.03 8.13 19.44
C PRO A 107 -21.27 8.14 18.11
N GLY A 108 -21.42 7.06 17.32
CA GLY A 108 -20.75 6.90 16.03
C GLY A 108 -19.26 6.55 16.09
N LEU A 109 -18.61 6.53 17.28
CA LEU A 109 -17.17 6.25 17.38
C LEU A 109 -16.80 4.83 16.92
N TYR A 110 -17.64 3.85 17.24
CA TYR A 110 -17.39 2.44 16.90
C TYR A 110 -18.17 1.97 15.67
N GLY A 111 -18.79 2.90 14.92
CA GLY A 111 -19.72 2.59 13.84
C GLY A 111 -21.03 1.94 14.33
N GLY A 112 -21.85 1.54 13.36
CA GLY A 112 -23.14 0.89 13.61
C GLY A 112 -24.24 1.82 14.13
N THR A 113 -25.48 1.35 14.04
CA THR A 113 -26.65 2.05 14.59
C THR A 113 -27.30 1.13 15.61
N LYS A 114 -27.48 1.59 16.84
CA LYS A 114 -28.09 0.78 17.89
C LYS A 114 -29.44 0.21 17.43
N ASP A 115 -29.64 -1.07 17.69
CA ASP A 115 -30.85 -1.83 17.35
C ASP A 115 -31.06 -2.01 15.83
N VAL A 116 -30.07 -1.67 15.00
CA VAL A 116 -30.03 -1.95 13.56
C VAL A 116 -28.93 -2.96 13.31
N ALA A 117 -29.28 -4.21 13.03
CA ALA A 117 -28.30 -5.27 12.85
C ALA A 117 -27.56 -5.12 11.52
N SER A 118 -26.23 -4.96 11.58
CA SER A 118 -25.37 -5.03 10.39
C SER A 118 -25.09 -6.47 9.94
N CYS A 119 -25.30 -7.46 10.82
CA CYS A 119 -25.13 -8.88 10.54
C CYS A 119 -26.45 -9.65 10.65
N ASP A 120 -26.64 -10.66 9.79
CA ASP A 120 -27.70 -11.64 9.90
C ASP A 120 -27.34 -12.70 10.97
N VAL A 121 -27.96 -12.55 12.15
CA VAL A 121 -27.72 -13.42 13.31
C VAL A 121 -28.15 -14.87 13.04
N GLU A 122 -29.27 -15.09 12.34
CA GLU A 122 -29.74 -16.46 12.09
C GLU A 122 -28.89 -17.17 11.03
N GLN A 123 -28.33 -16.43 10.07
CA GLN A 123 -27.34 -16.96 9.15
C GLN A 123 -26.07 -17.41 9.90
N GLN A 124 -25.57 -16.62 10.85
CA GLN A 124 -24.42 -16.99 11.66
C GLN A 124 -24.72 -18.21 12.55
N ILE A 125 -25.89 -18.26 13.17
CA ILE A 125 -26.34 -19.42 13.96
C ILE A 125 -26.37 -20.68 13.08
N THR A 126 -26.91 -20.58 11.87
CA THR A 126 -26.95 -21.70 10.91
C THR A 126 -25.54 -22.16 10.53
N ALA A 127 -24.64 -21.22 10.23
CA ALA A 127 -23.26 -21.53 9.86
C ALA A 127 -22.49 -22.24 10.99
N LEU A 128 -22.67 -21.81 12.24
CA LEU A 128 -22.02 -22.44 13.40
C LEU A 128 -22.64 -23.80 13.71
N THR A 129 -23.97 -23.89 13.79
CA THR A 129 -24.67 -25.13 14.18
C THR A 129 -24.51 -26.25 13.15
N SER A 130 -24.33 -25.92 11.86
CA SER A 130 -24.00 -26.90 10.82
C SER A 130 -22.60 -27.52 10.97
N GLN A 131 -21.71 -26.93 11.78
CA GLN A 131 -20.33 -27.38 11.98
C GLN A 131 -20.02 -27.54 13.48
N PRO A 132 -20.37 -28.70 14.09
CA PRO A 132 -20.32 -28.90 15.54
C PRO A 132 -18.95 -28.59 16.17
N ALA A 133 -17.86 -28.93 15.49
CA ALA A 133 -16.51 -28.62 15.97
C ALA A 133 -16.23 -27.11 16.04
N LYS A 134 -16.68 -26.34 15.03
CA LYS A 134 -16.55 -24.87 15.02
C LYS A 134 -17.46 -24.23 16.06
N ASN A 135 -18.69 -24.74 16.22
CA ASN A 135 -19.60 -24.27 17.28
C ASN A 135 -19.01 -24.51 18.68
N ALA A 136 -18.40 -25.67 18.92
CA ALA A 136 -17.75 -25.98 20.18
C ALA A 136 -16.55 -25.05 20.46
N ALA A 137 -15.72 -24.78 19.43
CA ALA A 137 -14.62 -23.84 19.54
C ALA A 137 -15.11 -22.41 19.87
N PHE A 138 -16.12 -21.92 19.14
CA PHE A 138 -16.75 -20.62 19.41
C PHE A 138 -17.29 -20.54 20.84
N ALA A 139 -18.06 -21.55 21.26
CA ALA A 139 -18.61 -21.63 22.60
C ALA A 139 -17.51 -21.59 23.68
N SER A 140 -16.41 -22.32 23.47
CA SER A 140 -15.29 -22.37 24.42
C SER A 140 -14.62 -21.00 24.63
N ALA A 141 -14.47 -20.19 23.57
CA ALA A 141 -13.88 -18.86 23.65
C ALA A 141 -14.72 -17.89 24.50
N LEU A 142 -16.03 -18.14 24.60
CA LEU A 142 -16.98 -17.33 25.38
C LEU A 142 -17.36 -17.97 26.72
N GLY A 143 -16.80 -19.14 27.07
CA GLY A 143 -17.18 -19.88 28.27
C GLY A 143 -18.62 -20.40 28.24
N LEU A 144 -19.19 -20.61 27.06
CA LEU A 144 -20.55 -21.07 26.86
C LEU A 144 -20.62 -22.58 26.62
N ARG A 145 -21.79 -23.18 26.90
CA ARG A 145 -22.11 -24.51 26.38
C ARG A 145 -22.45 -24.40 24.88
N PRO A 146 -22.10 -25.38 24.03
CA PRO A 146 -22.40 -25.32 22.59
C PRO A 146 -23.88 -25.07 22.25
N GLY A 147 -24.81 -25.61 23.04
CA GLY A 147 -26.25 -25.38 22.87
C GLY A 147 -26.74 -23.97 23.26
N ALA A 148 -25.94 -23.20 24.00
CA ALA A 148 -26.27 -21.84 24.42
C ALA A 148 -25.89 -20.78 23.38
N VAL A 149 -25.07 -21.13 22.38
CA VAL A 149 -24.53 -20.18 21.39
C VAL A 149 -25.64 -19.44 20.64
N ALA A 150 -26.68 -20.13 20.19
CA ALA A 150 -27.79 -19.49 19.48
C ALA A 150 -28.54 -18.47 20.34
N GLY A 151 -28.81 -18.81 21.61
CA GLY A 151 -29.44 -17.88 22.55
C GLY A 151 -28.56 -16.68 22.86
N TYR A 152 -27.25 -16.90 23.02
CA TYR A 152 -26.28 -15.83 23.24
C TYR A 152 -26.24 -14.84 22.07
N LEU A 153 -26.13 -15.32 20.83
CA LEU A 153 -26.05 -14.47 19.64
C LEU A 153 -27.29 -13.60 19.47
N ARG A 154 -28.50 -14.13 19.75
CA ARG A 154 -29.76 -13.35 19.71
C ARG A 154 -29.87 -12.32 20.84
N ALA A 155 -29.18 -12.51 21.94
CA ALA A 155 -29.22 -11.62 23.09
C ALA A 155 -28.26 -10.43 22.96
N LEU A 156 -27.37 -10.43 21.96
CA LEU A 156 -26.48 -9.32 21.69
C LEU A 156 -27.28 -8.11 21.22
N THR A 157 -26.93 -6.92 21.71
CA THR A 157 -27.49 -5.67 21.20
C THR A 157 -27.03 -5.47 19.75
N PRO A 158 -27.95 -5.35 18.78
CA PRO A 158 -27.57 -5.15 17.39
C PRO A 158 -26.94 -3.77 17.17
N VAL A 159 -25.94 -3.73 16.30
CA VAL A 159 -25.27 -2.52 15.80
C VAL A 159 -24.95 -2.62 14.32
#